data_AF-A0A431VPA9-F1
#
_entry.id   AF-A0A431VPA9-F1
#
_cell.length_a   1.000
_cell.length_b   1.000
_cell.length_c   1.000
_cell.angle_alpha   90.00
_cell.angle_beta   90.00
_cell.angle_gamma   90.00
#
_symmetry.space_group_name_H-M   'P 1'
#
loop_
_entity.id
_entity.type
_entity.pdbx_description
1 polymer ?
#
loop_
_entity_poly.entity_id
_entity_poly.type
_entity_poly.pdbx_seq_one_letter_code
_entity_poly.pdbx_strand_id
1 'polypeptide(L)'
;MIRPFLAALLAVASVAALPSSAFAASCGAGAMPPEMFKTYVAGVQEALNEHGFKAGKVDGKAGGQTGSAIRAYQRAAKLPVDGCVSKELLDHLNFAQPKVYARRR
;
A
#
# COMPACT_ATOMS: atom_id res chain seq x y z
N MET A 1 29.21 17.17 -56.22
CA MET A 1 28.66 17.56 -54.91
C MET A 1 27.41 16.71 -54.66
N ILE A 2 27.52 15.58 -53.93
CA ILE A 2 26.40 14.67 -53.66
C ILE A 2 26.50 14.21 -52.21
N ARG A 3 25.55 14.64 -51.36
CA ARG A 3 25.20 14.07 -50.05
C ARG A 3 23.71 14.36 -49.84
N PRO A 4 22.88 13.35 -49.53
CA PRO A 4 22.63 13.01 -48.12
C PRO A 4 22.46 11.49 -47.88
N PHE A 5 23.25 10.84 -47.02
CA PHE A 5 23.02 10.69 -45.58
C PHE A 5 21.60 10.23 -45.18
N LEU A 6 21.44 8.90 -45.14
CA LEU A 6 20.80 8.10 -44.07
C LEU A 6 19.67 8.77 -43.25
N ALA A 7 18.42 8.48 -43.62
CA ALA A 7 17.27 8.62 -42.74
C ALA A 7 17.11 7.32 -41.92
N ALA A 8 17.71 7.30 -40.73
CA ALA A 8 17.57 6.22 -39.77
C ALA A 8 16.39 6.48 -38.83
N LEU A 9 15.43 5.56 -38.87
CA LEU A 9 14.64 5.01 -37.76
C LEU A 9 14.37 5.91 -36.53
N LEU A 10 13.12 6.33 -36.36
CA LEU A 10 12.55 6.64 -35.05
C LEU A 10 11.30 5.77 -34.86
N ALA A 11 11.52 4.55 -34.37
CA ALA A 11 10.45 3.72 -33.85
C ALA A 11 10.03 4.28 -32.48
N VAL A 12 8.86 4.92 -32.41
CA VAL A 12 8.21 5.26 -31.14
C VAL A 12 7.59 3.97 -30.60
N ALA A 13 8.25 3.35 -29.64
CA ALA A 13 7.67 2.28 -28.84
C ALA A 13 6.59 2.89 -27.93
N SER A 14 5.32 2.60 -28.22
CA SER A 14 4.20 2.91 -27.33
C SER A 14 4.37 2.12 -26.04
N VAL A 15 4.60 2.82 -24.93
CA VAL A 15 4.47 2.25 -23.59
C VAL A 15 2.98 2.03 -23.34
N ALA A 16 2.49 0.85 -23.70
CA ALA A 16 1.16 0.39 -23.32
C ALA A 16 1.11 0.30 -21.78
N ALA A 17 0.28 1.15 -21.19
CA ALA A 17 -0.03 1.16 -19.77
C ALA A 17 -0.54 -0.22 -19.33
N LEU A 18 0.21 -0.90 -18.46
CA LEU A 18 -0.29 -2.06 -17.76
C LEU A 18 -1.41 -1.62 -16.80
N PRO A 19 -2.53 -2.34 -16.71
CA PRO A 19 -3.58 -2.05 -15.75
C PRO A 19 -2.99 -2.13 -14.33
N SER A 20 -3.35 -1.17 -13.48
CA SER A 20 -2.91 -1.04 -12.08
C SER A 20 -3.52 -2.11 -11.15
N SER A 21 -3.57 -3.37 -11.57
CA SER A 21 -4.09 -4.49 -10.76
C SER A 21 -3.05 -5.10 -9.81
N ALA A 22 -1.80 -4.64 -9.85
CA ALA A 22 -0.75 -5.07 -8.93
C ALA A 22 -1.05 -4.73 -7.45
N PHE A 23 -1.93 -3.76 -7.18
CA PHE A 23 -2.23 -3.33 -5.82
C PHE A 23 -3.00 -4.38 -5.01
N ALA A 24 -3.92 -5.12 -5.64
CA ALA A 24 -4.69 -6.17 -4.96
C ALA A 24 -3.91 -7.49 -4.82
N ALA A 25 -2.98 -7.78 -5.74
CA ALA A 25 -2.14 -8.96 -5.69
C ALA A 25 -0.97 -8.84 -4.69
N SER A 26 -0.53 -7.61 -4.39
CA SER A 26 0.59 -7.36 -3.47
C SER A 26 0.23 -7.49 -1.99
N CYS A 27 -1.05 -7.34 -1.64
CA CYS A 27 -1.51 -7.56 -0.29
C CYS A 27 -1.90 -9.04 -0.22
N GLY A 28 -1.21 -9.87 0.56
CA GLY A 28 -1.41 -11.32 0.66
C GLY A 28 -2.79 -11.78 1.19
N ALA A 29 -3.88 -11.16 0.76
CA ALA A 29 -5.26 -11.49 1.07
C ALA A 29 -5.71 -12.81 0.43
N GLY A 30 -5.01 -13.28 -0.62
CA GLY A 30 -5.39 -14.50 -1.35
C GLY A 30 -5.26 -15.81 -0.56
N ALA A 31 -4.58 -15.80 0.59
CA ALA A 31 -4.32 -17.00 1.38
C ALA A 31 -5.31 -17.23 2.54
N MET A 32 -6.24 -16.30 2.81
CA MET A 32 -7.08 -16.32 4.01
C MET A 32 -8.59 -16.40 3.66
N PRO A 33 -9.41 -17.14 4.45
CA PRO A 33 -10.86 -17.09 4.31
C PRO A 33 -11.41 -15.66 4.43
N PRO A 34 -12.47 -15.28 3.70
CA PRO A 34 -12.95 -13.90 3.64
C PRO A 34 -13.37 -13.33 5.01
N GLU A 35 -13.96 -14.15 5.88
CA GLU A 35 -14.35 -13.72 7.23
C GLU A 35 -13.14 -13.43 8.13
N MET A 36 -12.09 -14.25 8.00
CA MET A 36 -10.84 -14.03 8.71
C MET A 36 -10.13 -12.77 8.20
N PHE A 37 -10.13 -12.55 6.88
CA PHE A 37 -9.56 -11.33 6.29
C PHE A 37 -10.28 -10.06 6.77
N LYS A 38 -11.62 -10.09 6.84
CA LYS A 38 -12.40 -8.96 7.36
C LYS A 38 -12.05 -8.62 8.81
N THR A 39 -11.96 -9.64 9.67
CA THR A 39 -11.55 -9.48 11.07
C THR A 39 -10.14 -8.91 11.16
N TYR A 40 -9.25 -9.37 10.27
CA TYR A 40 -7.88 -8.92 10.18
C TYR A 40 -7.78 -7.43 9.79
N VAL A 41 -8.54 -7.01 8.76
CA VAL A 41 -8.63 -5.60 8.37
C VAL A 41 -9.17 -4.75 9.52
N ALA A 42 -10.17 -5.24 10.26
CA ALA A 42 -10.72 -4.53 11.40
C ALA A 42 -9.66 -4.29 12.49
N GLY A 43 -8.86 -5.30 12.83
CA GLY A 43 -7.75 -5.15 13.78
C GLY A 43 -6.70 -4.12 13.31
N VAL A 44 -6.37 -4.10 12.01
CA VAL A 44 -5.47 -3.08 11.44
C VAL A 44 -6.09 -1.68 11.53
N GLN A 45 -7.37 -1.53 11.22
CA GLN A 45 -8.07 -0.24 11.32
C GLN A 45 -8.08 0.29 12.77
N GLU A 46 -8.37 -0.58 13.74
CA GLU A 46 -8.36 -0.24 15.17
C GLU A 46 -6.97 0.21 15.61
N ALA A 47 -5.95 -0.61 15.37
CA ALA A 47 -4.58 -0.28 15.77
C ALA A 47 -4.07 1.00 15.10
N LEU A 48 -4.33 1.22 13.80
CA LEU A 48 -3.95 2.47 13.14
C LEU A 48 -4.63 3.70 13.74
N ASN A 49 -5.88 3.58 14.16
CA ASN A 49 -6.61 4.65 14.83
C ASN A 49 -6.02 4.97 16.20
N GLU A 50 -5.67 3.95 17.00
CA GLU A 50 -4.98 4.12 18.29
C GLU A 50 -3.62 4.83 18.13
N HIS A 51 -2.90 4.51 17.06
CA HIS A 51 -1.62 5.15 16.74
C HIS A 51 -1.77 6.54 16.09
N GLY A 52 -3.01 7.00 15.85
CA GLY A 52 -3.33 8.34 15.35
C GLY A 52 -3.33 8.51 13.83
N PHE A 53 -3.29 7.42 13.05
CA PHE A 53 -3.21 7.46 11.58
C PHE A 53 -4.55 7.56 10.84
N LYS A 54 -5.68 7.62 11.57
CA LYS A 54 -7.04 7.86 11.04
C LYS A 54 -7.43 6.92 9.88
N ALA A 55 -7.45 5.62 10.14
CA ALA A 55 -7.87 4.59 9.19
C ALA A 55 -9.37 4.61 8.84
N GLY A 56 -10.17 5.36 9.60
CA GLY A 56 -11.61 5.49 9.40
C GLY A 56 -12.39 4.57 10.33
N LYS A 57 -13.61 4.20 9.92
CA LYS A 57 -14.46 3.29 10.68
C LYS A 57 -13.85 1.88 10.67
N VAL A 58 -13.90 1.19 11.81
CA VAL A 58 -13.51 -0.21 11.95
C VAL A 58 -14.63 -1.09 11.41
N ASP A 59 -14.63 -1.32 10.10
CA ASP A 59 -15.67 -2.07 9.39
C ASP A 59 -15.15 -3.32 8.68
N GLY A 60 -13.84 -3.57 8.77
CA GLY A 60 -13.18 -4.71 8.14
C GLY A 60 -13.08 -4.61 6.61
N LYS A 61 -13.30 -3.42 6.04
CA LYS A 61 -13.16 -3.17 4.60
C LYS A 61 -11.92 -2.33 4.33
N ALA A 62 -11.02 -2.85 3.50
CA ALA A 62 -9.81 -2.15 3.10
C ALA A 62 -10.14 -1.07 2.05
N GLY A 63 -10.66 0.06 2.50
CA GLY A 63 -10.98 1.22 1.66
C GLY A 63 -9.80 2.19 1.49
N GLY A 64 -10.00 3.23 0.65
CA GLY A 64 -8.95 4.22 0.34
C GLY A 64 -8.43 4.99 1.57
N GLN A 65 -9.27 5.20 2.58
CA GLN A 65 -8.86 5.82 3.84
C GLN A 65 -7.94 4.90 4.64
N THR A 66 -8.30 3.62 4.77
CA THR A 66 -7.46 2.61 5.44
C THR A 66 -6.12 2.46 4.72
N GLY A 67 -6.11 2.34 3.38
CA GLY A 67 -4.88 2.30 2.60
C GLY A 67 -3.99 3.54 2.81
N SER A 68 -4.59 4.73 2.87
CA SER A 68 -3.85 5.98 3.13
C SER A 68 -3.24 6.02 4.53
N ALA A 69 -3.96 5.55 5.55
CA ALA A 69 -3.48 5.43 6.92
C ALA A 69 -2.34 4.42 7.02
N ILE A 70 -2.45 3.26 6.36
CA ILE A 70 -1.38 2.25 6.29
C ILE A 70 -0.10 2.89 5.72
N ARG A 71 -0.20 3.55 4.56
CA ARG A 71 0.96 4.19 3.93
C ARG A 71 1.58 5.26 4.83
N ALA A 72 0.78 5.99 5.59
CA ALA A 72 1.27 6.98 6.54
C ALA A 72 2.01 6.33 7.72
N TYR A 73 1.47 5.24 8.26
CA TYR A 73 2.12 4.44 9.28
C TYR A 73 3.45 3.87 8.78
N GLN A 74 3.45 3.23 7.61
CA GLN A 74 4.65 2.65 7.00
C GLN A 74 5.75 3.69 6.83
N ARG A 75 5.42 4.90 6.37
CA ARG A 75 6.38 6.01 6.29
C ARG A 75 6.93 6.41 7.66
N ALA A 76 6.08 6.50 8.68
CA ALA A 76 6.50 6.86 10.04
C ALA A 76 7.39 5.76 10.68
N ALA A 77 7.07 4.50 10.41
CA ALA A 77 7.78 3.32 10.88
C ALA A 77 9.03 2.96 10.04
N LYS A 78 9.30 3.69 8.94
CA LYS A 78 10.36 3.40 7.96
C LYS A 78 10.25 2.00 7.33
N LEU A 79 9.02 1.53 7.15
CA LEU A 79 8.71 0.28 6.45
C LEU A 79 8.52 0.54 4.95
N PRO A 80 8.60 -0.51 4.11
CA PRO A 80 8.14 -0.44 2.72
C PRO A 80 6.70 0.10 2.64
N VAL A 81 6.48 1.06 1.73
CA VAL A 81 5.20 1.78 1.62
C VAL A 81 4.36 1.17 0.50
N ASP A 82 3.81 -0.01 0.74
CA ASP A 82 2.92 -0.72 -0.20
C ASP A 82 1.43 -0.36 0.01
N GLY A 83 1.04 0.16 1.18
CA GLY A 83 -0.35 0.44 1.51
C GLY A 83 -1.22 -0.80 1.74
N CYS A 84 -0.61 -1.96 1.90
CA CYS A 84 -1.27 -3.24 2.00
C CYS A 84 -1.58 -3.66 3.44
N VAL A 85 -2.71 -4.34 3.59
CA VAL A 85 -3.03 -5.07 4.82
C VAL A 85 -2.25 -6.38 4.79
N SER A 86 -1.24 -6.53 5.65
CA SER A 86 -0.39 -7.72 5.76
C SER A 86 -0.23 -8.16 7.22
N LYS A 87 0.10 -9.44 7.45
CA LYS A 87 0.40 -10.00 8.79
C LYS A 87 1.43 -9.14 9.53
N GLU A 88 2.53 -8.87 8.85
CA GLU A 88 3.68 -8.13 9.35
C GLU A 88 3.30 -6.71 9.78
N LEU A 89 2.41 -6.05 9.04
CA LEU A 89 1.95 -4.71 9.41
C LEU A 89 1.21 -4.71 10.75
N LEU A 90 0.30 -5.66 10.99
CA LEU A 90 -0.44 -5.73 12.25
C LEU A 90 0.49 -6.11 13.40
N ASP A 91 1.41 -7.05 13.17
CA ASP A 91 2.42 -7.41 14.17
C ASP A 91 3.27 -6.18 14.53
N HIS A 92 3.68 -5.38 13.54
CA HIS A 92 4.42 -4.14 13.79
C HIS A 92 3.58 -3.11 14.55
N LEU A 93 2.30 -2.96 14.25
CA LEU A 93 1.38 -2.09 14.99
C LEU A 93 1.24 -2.51 16.46
N ASN A 94 1.19 -3.81 16.74
CA ASN A 94 0.94 -4.32 18.09
C ASN A 94 2.21 -4.38 18.94
N PHE A 95 3.35 -4.74 18.34
CA PHE A 95 4.54 -5.16 19.10
C PHE A 95 5.78 -4.29 18.87
N ALA A 96 5.78 -3.35 17.92
CA ALA A 96 6.97 -2.52 17.70
C ALA A 96 7.32 -1.67 18.94
N GLN A 97 8.62 -1.66 19.28
CA GLN A 97 9.17 -0.84 20.36
C GLN A 97 10.34 0.01 19.82
N PRO A 98 10.30 1.35 19.97
CA PRO A 98 9.19 2.14 20.52
C PRO A 98 7.96 2.12 19.61
N LYS A 99 6.77 2.32 20.19
CA LYS A 99 5.52 2.44 19.43
C LYS A 99 5.59 3.65 18.49
N VAL A 100 5.12 3.47 17.26
CA VAL A 100 5.15 4.50 16.21
C VAL A 100 3.82 5.24 16.17
N TYR A 101 3.83 6.51 16.58
CA TYR A 101 2.65 7.36 16.57
C TYR A 101 2.67 8.35 15.40
N ALA A 102 1.50 8.74 14.92
CA ALA A 102 1.37 9.85 14.01
C ALA A 102 1.92 11.13 14.67
N ARG A 103 2.76 11.89 13.96
CA ARG A 103 3.21 13.20 14.46
C ARG A 103 1.98 14.08 14.68
N ARG A 104 1.82 14.59 15.90
CA ARG A 104 0.87 15.69 16.17
C ARG A 104 1.33 16.89 15.35
N ARG A 105 0.56 17.22 14.31
CA ARG A 105 0.69 18.50 13.61
C ARG A 105 -0.06 19.58 14.39
#